data_AF-Q8F8Y1-F1
#
_entry.id   AF-Q8F8Y1-F1
#
_cell.length_a   1.000
_cell.length_b   1.000
_cell.length_c   1.000
_cell.angle_alpha   90.00
_cell.angle_beta   90.00
_cell.angle_gamma   90.00
#
_symmetry.space_group_name_H-M   'P 1'
#
loop_
_entity.id
_entity.type
_entity.pdbx_description
1 polymer ?
#
loop_
_entity_poly.entity_id
_entity_poly.type
_entity_poly.pdbx_seq_one_letter_code
_entity_poly.pdbx_strand_id
1 'polypeptide(L)'
;MKVCANQKFDGKILCCDISEEWTNVARKYWKENGLENKIFLKLGSALETLQVLIDLKSAPTWASDFAFGPSSIDLFFLDADKENYPNYYPLILKLLKPDGLLIADNVLWDGSVADLSHQEPSTIGIRKFNELVYNDSLVDVSLAPIADGVSLVRKR
;
A
#
# COMPACT_ATOMS: atom_id res chain seq x y z
N MET A 1 1.35 4.57 3.54
CA MET A 1 0.72 3.74 2.46
C MET A 1 -0.18 4.58 1.57
N LYS A 2 -0.22 4.31 0.26
CA LYS A 2 -1.17 4.94 -0.69
C LYS A 2 -1.98 3.90 -1.46
N VAL A 3 -3.25 4.18 -1.71
CA VAL A 3 -4.24 3.28 -2.31
C VAL A 3 -4.92 4.03 -3.47
N CYS A 4 -4.79 3.53 -4.69
CA CYS A 4 -5.24 4.24 -5.89
C CYS A 4 -6.41 3.49 -6.55
N ALA A 5 -7.50 4.22 -6.81
CA ALA A 5 -8.65 3.72 -7.55
C ALA A 5 -9.06 4.70 -8.65
N ASN A 6 -9.50 4.18 -9.78
CA ASN A 6 -9.89 4.94 -10.96
C ASN A 6 -11.36 4.66 -11.32
N GLN A 7 -12.13 5.71 -11.60
CA GLN A 7 -13.47 5.64 -12.18
C GLN A 7 -13.50 6.38 -13.53
N LYS A 8 -12.62 6.01 -14.47
CA LYS A 8 -12.48 6.60 -15.83
C LYS A 8 -12.26 8.13 -15.81
N PHE A 9 -10.98 8.51 -15.93
CA PHE A 9 -10.46 9.88 -16.10
C PHE A 9 -10.50 10.80 -14.87
N ASP A 10 -10.90 10.27 -13.70
CA ASP A 10 -11.06 10.99 -12.44
C ASP A 10 -10.23 10.38 -11.28
N GLY A 11 -9.08 9.77 -11.58
CA GLY A 11 -8.30 8.98 -10.63
C GLY A 11 -8.14 9.60 -9.23
N LYS A 12 -8.39 8.77 -8.22
CA LYS A 12 -8.38 9.14 -6.80
C LYS A 12 -7.36 8.32 -6.03
N ILE A 13 -6.85 8.89 -4.95
CA ILE A 13 -5.88 8.25 -4.06
C ILE A 13 -6.34 8.40 -2.62
N LEU A 14 -6.33 7.31 -1.87
CA LEU A 14 -6.47 7.29 -0.43
C LEU A 14 -5.07 7.11 0.19
N CYS A 15 -4.68 8.05 1.04
CA CYS A 15 -3.47 8.01 1.84
C CYS A 15 -3.81 7.51 3.24
N CYS A 16 -3.10 6.49 3.70
CA CYS A 16 -3.20 5.94 5.06
C CYS A 16 -1.88 6.20 5.79
N ASP A 17 -1.95 6.94 6.90
CA ASP A 17 -0.78 7.36 7.67
C ASP A 17 -1.13 7.55 9.15
N ILE A 18 -0.16 7.40 10.05
CA ILE A 18 -0.36 7.62 11.49
C ILE A 18 0.00 9.05 11.93
N SER A 19 0.82 9.77 11.15
CA SER A 19 1.38 11.05 11.56
C SER A 19 0.55 12.22 11.05
N GLU A 20 -0.13 12.91 11.97
CA GLU A 20 -0.77 14.19 11.65
C GLU A 20 0.25 15.26 11.24
N GLU A 21 1.41 15.30 11.89
CA GLU A 21 2.48 16.25 11.59
C GLU A 21 2.93 16.16 10.13
N TRP A 22 3.26 14.95 9.65
CA TRP A 22 3.75 14.75 8.29
C TRP A 22 2.63 14.91 7.25
N THR A 23 1.42 14.46 7.57
CA THR A 23 0.28 14.63 6.66
C THR A 23 -0.21 16.07 6.59
N ASN A 24 0.07 16.93 7.57
CA ASN A 24 -0.16 18.38 7.46
C ASN A 24 0.75 19.01 6.40
N VAL A 25 2.02 18.61 6.36
CA VAL A 25 2.94 19.02 5.29
C VAL A 25 2.44 18.51 3.95
N ALA A 26 2.02 17.24 3.86
CA ALA A 26 1.48 16.68 2.63
C ALA A 26 0.24 17.45 2.14
N ARG A 27 -0.73 17.71 3.03
CA ARG A 27 -1.95 18.49 2.73
C ARG A 27 -1.65 19.90 2.23
N LYS A 28 -0.66 20.59 2.83
CA LYS A 28 -0.20 21.90 2.35
C LYS A 28 0.18 21.84 0.87
N TYR A 29 1.00 20.86 0.48
CA TYR A 29 1.44 20.73 -0.91
C TYR A 29 0.34 20.22 -1.84
N TRP A 30 -0.55 19.34 -1.38
CA TRP A 30 -1.73 18.92 -2.16
C TRP A 30 -2.60 20.12 -2.51
N LYS A 31 -2.81 21.03 -1.55
CA LYS A 31 -3.56 22.27 -1.73
C LYS A 31 -2.87 23.23 -2.69
N GLU A 32 -1.58 23.49 -2.48
CA GLU A 32 -0.79 24.38 -3.34
C GLU A 32 -0.80 23.94 -4.81
N ASN A 33 -0.95 22.64 -5.07
CA ASN A 33 -0.98 22.07 -6.41
C ASN A 33 -2.42 21.78 -6.93
N GLY A 34 -3.46 22.15 -6.19
CA GLY A 34 -4.85 21.94 -6.61
C GLY A 34 -5.26 20.47 -6.74
N LEU A 35 -4.67 19.58 -5.94
CA LEU A 35 -4.89 18.12 -6.00
C LEU A 35 -5.83 17.59 -4.90
N GLU A 36 -6.22 18.42 -3.93
CA GLU A 36 -7.02 18.00 -2.76
C GLU A 36 -8.31 17.26 -3.13
N ASN A 37 -8.94 17.60 -4.26
CA ASN A 37 -10.17 16.95 -4.70
C ASN A 37 -9.98 15.50 -5.19
N LYS A 38 -8.73 15.05 -5.35
CA LYS A 38 -8.39 13.67 -5.75
C LYS A 38 -7.80 12.85 -4.61
N ILE A 39 -7.51 13.47 -3.46
CA ILE A 39 -6.74 12.85 -2.38
C ILE A 39 -7.60 12.75 -1.12
N PHE A 40 -7.83 11.52 -0.69
CA PHE A 40 -8.45 11.18 0.58
C PHE A 40 -7.36 10.87 1.60
N LEU A 41 -7.58 11.22 2.87
CA LEU A 41 -6.65 10.94 3.95
C LEU A 41 -7.38 10.25 5.09
N LYS A 42 -6.86 9.09 5.51
CA LYS A 42 -7.29 8.43 6.74
C LYS A 42 -6.11 8.33 7.70
N LEU A 43 -6.20 9.11 8.79
CA LEU A 43 -5.25 9.01 9.90
C LEU A 43 -5.52 7.76 10.76
N GLY A 44 -4.46 7.08 11.19
CA GLY A 44 -4.48 5.91 12.06
C GLY A 44 -3.87 4.67 11.43
N SER A 45 -4.12 3.51 12.05
CA SER A 45 -3.59 2.22 11.57
C SER A 45 -4.05 1.92 10.15
N ALA A 46 -3.08 1.69 9.25
CA ALA A 46 -3.38 1.29 7.88
C ALA A 46 -3.99 -0.11 7.83
N LEU A 47 -3.58 -1.04 8.71
CA LEU A 47 -4.15 -2.39 8.79
C LEU A 47 -5.66 -2.33 9.08
N GLU A 48 -6.04 -1.55 10.09
CA GLU A 48 -7.46 -1.33 10.42
C GLU A 48 -8.21 -0.65 9.28
N THR A 49 -7.59 0.34 8.64
CA THR A 49 -8.19 1.07 7.52
C THR A 49 -8.47 0.13 6.34
N LEU A 50 -7.52 -0.74 5.97
CA LEU A 50 -7.72 -1.73 4.91
C LEU A 50 -8.80 -2.76 5.29
N GLN A 51 -8.79 -3.24 6.54
CA GLN A 51 -9.81 -4.17 7.01
C GLN A 51 -11.21 -3.55 6.96
N VAL A 52 -11.35 -2.29 7.39
CA VAL A 52 -12.61 -1.54 7.25
C VAL A 52 -13.03 -1.45 5.79
N LEU A 53 -12.13 -1.08 4.86
CA LEU A 53 -12.46 -1.02 3.44
C LEU A 53 -12.96 -2.36 2.89
N ILE A 54 -12.41 -3.48 3.36
CA ILE A 54 -12.83 -4.82 2.97
C ILE A 54 -14.25 -5.14 3.45
N ASP A 55 -14.58 -4.76 4.68
CA ASP A 55 -15.82 -5.18 5.36
C ASP A 55 -17.01 -4.23 5.11
N LEU A 56 -16.77 -3.04 4.58
CA LEU A 56 -17.80 -2.03 4.33
C LEU A 56 -18.83 -2.49 3.29
N LYS A 57 -20.11 -2.24 3.61
CA LYS A 57 -21.25 -2.42 2.70
C LYS A 57 -21.65 -1.13 1.97
N SER A 58 -21.13 0.00 2.43
CA SER A 58 -21.35 1.34 1.88
C SER A 58 -20.10 2.18 2.06
N ALA A 59 -19.91 3.21 1.23
CA ALA A 59 -18.71 4.04 1.28
C ALA A 59 -18.51 4.70 2.66
N PRO A 60 -17.28 4.76 3.17
CA PRO A 60 -17.01 5.41 4.45
C PRO A 60 -17.11 6.93 4.31
N THR A 61 -17.45 7.64 5.39
CA THR A 61 -17.55 9.10 5.38
C THR A 61 -16.26 9.81 5.01
N TRP A 62 -15.10 9.23 5.36
CA TRP A 62 -13.77 9.77 5.06
C TRP A 62 -13.28 9.46 3.64
N ALA A 63 -14.01 8.64 2.87
CA ALA A 63 -13.72 8.37 1.46
C ALA A 63 -15.00 8.00 0.69
N SER A 64 -16.03 8.86 0.79
CA SER A 64 -17.39 8.58 0.31
C SER A 64 -17.48 8.44 -1.22
N ASP A 65 -16.58 9.11 -1.93
CA ASP A 65 -16.46 9.09 -3.39
C ASP A 65 -15.22 8.28 -3.83
N PHE A 66 -14.70 7.40 -2.96
CA PHE A 66 -13.63 6.46 -3.25
C PHE A 66 -14.15 5.01 -3.37
N ALA A 67 -13.27 4.08 -3.70
CA ALA A 67 -13.57 2.66 -3.80
C ALA A 67 -13.55 1.96 -2.42
N PHE A 68 -14.42 0.97 -2.24
CA PHE A 68 -14.47 0.09 -1.07
C PHE A 68 -14.92 -1.31 -1.48
N GLY A 69 -14.74 -2.29 -0.59
CA GLY A 69 -15.03 -3.69 -0.81
C GLY A 69 -13.90 -4.45 -1.53
N PRO A 70 -13.97 -5.79 -1.58
CA PRO A 70 -12.98 -6.61 -2.26
C PRO A 70 -12.89 -6.32 -3.77
N SER A 71 -11.70 -6.49 -4.35
CA SER A 71 -11.44 -6.28 -5.79
C SER A 71 -11.94 -4.93 -6.32
N SER A 72 -11.71 -3.86 -5.55
CA SER A 72 -12.18 -2.51 -5.86
C SER A 72 -11.04 -1.53 -6.18
N ILE A 73 -9.79 -1.89 -5.85
CA ILE A 73 -8.61 -1.03 -5.97
C ILE A 73 -7.76 -1.44 -7.17
N ASP A 74 -7.25 -0.46 -7.91
CA ASP A 74 -6.42 -0.69 -9.10
C ASP A 74 -4.93 -0.83 -8.73
N LEU A 75 -4.45 -0.01 -7.79
CA LEU A 75 -3.03 0.04 -7.43
C LEU A 75 -2.82 0.33 -5.94
N PHE A 76 -1.80 -0.30 -5.35
CA PHE A 76 -1.27 0.04 -4.03
C PHE A 76 0.18 0.50 -4.13
N PHE A 77 0.55 1.49 -3.32
CA PHE A 77 1.93 1.82 -2.99
C PHE A 77 2.16 1.57 -1.50
N LEU A 78 2.86 0.47 -1.20
CA LEU A 78 3.18 0.05 0.15
C LEU A 78 4.54 0.63 0.56
N ASP A 79 4.45 1.70 1.34
CA ASP A 79 5.54 2.31 2.08
C ASP A 79 4.97 2.71 3.45
N ALA A 80 5.24 1.88 4.45
CA ALA A 80 4.73 1.97 5.81
C ALA A 80 5.72 1.29 6.77
N ASP A 81 5.24 0.87 7.94
CA ASP A 81 5.95 0.07 8.93
C ASP A 81 6.26 -1.34 8.39
N LYS A 82 7.56 -1.65 8.33
CA LYS A 82 8.12 -2.77 7.55
C LYS A 82 7.83 -4.14 8.16
N GLU A 83 7.79 -4.21 9.49
CA GLU A 83 7.41 -5.39 10.25
C GLU A 83 6.00 -5.90 9.91
N ASN A 84 5.12 -5.03 9.43
CA ASN A 84 3.75 -5.37 9.06
C ASN A 84 3.54 -5.62 7.56
N TYR A 85 4.57 -5.55 6.72
CA TYR A 85 4.45 -5.90 5.30
C TYR A 85 3.79 -7.27 5.05
N PRO A 86 4.13 -8.34 5.81
CA PRO A 86 3.45 -9.63 5.68
C PRO A 86 1.94 -9.57 5.99
N ASN A 87 1.54 -8.68 6.89
CA ASN A 87 0.15 -8.50 7.31
C ASN A 87 -0.64 -7.63 6.33
N TYR A 88 0.01 -6.66 5.69
CA TYR A 88 -0.60 -5.85 4.63
C TYR A 88 -0.88 -6.67 3.37
N TYR A 89 0.04 -7.56 2.99
CA TYR A 89 -0.03 -8.33 1.73
C TYR A 89 -1.40 -9.02 1.46
N PRO A 90 -1.95 -9.86 2.36
CA PRO A 90 -3.24 -10.51 2.11
C PRO A 90 -4.42 -9.53 2.04
N LEU A 91 -4.40 -8.43 2.80
CA LEU A 91 -5.44 -7.39 2.74
C LEU A 91 -5.39 -6.65 1.40
N ILE A 92 -4.18 -6.32 0.95
CA ILE A 92 -3.92 -5.71 -0.36
C ILE A 92 -4.42 -6.63 -1.48
N LEU A 93 -4.08 -7.92 -1.45
CA LEU A 93 -4.57 -8.87 -2.47
C LEU A 93 -6.09 -8.99 -2.50
N LYS A 94 -6.75 -8.91 -1.35
CA LYS A 94 -8.22 -8.94 -1.27
C LYS A 94 -8.86 -7.68 -1.87
N LEU A 95 -8.24 -6.51 -1.70
CA LEU A 95 -8.71 -5.23 -2.22
C LEU A 95 -8.35 -5.00 -3.70
N LEU A 96 -7.20 -5.50 -4.16
CA LEU A 96 -6.76 -5.38 -5.56
C LEU A 96 -7.71 -6.10 -6.51
N LYS A 97 -8.05 -5.43 -7.61
CA LYS A 97 -8.68 -6.05 -8.78
C LYS A 97 -7.76 -7.11 -9.40
N PRO A 98 -8.29 -8.09 -10.15
CA PRO A 98 -7.49 -8.83 -11.12
C PRO A 98 -6.70 -7.85 -12.01
N ASP A 99 -5.47 -8.19 -12.33
CA ASP A 99 -4.49 -7.32 -13.02
C ASP A 99 -4.05 -6.07 -12.25
N GLY A 100 -4.55 -5.87 -11.03
CA GLY A 100 -4.15 -4.77 -10.16
C GLY A 100 -2.69 -4.89 -9.69
N LEU A 101 -2.08 -3.75 -9.40
CA LEU A 101 -0.64 -3.65 -9.11
C LEU A 101 -0.38 -3.24 -7.66
N LEU A 102 0.41 -4.03 -6.93
CA LEU A 102 1.08 -3.60 -5.72
C LEU A 102 2.51 -3.16 -6.08
N ILE A 103 2.86 -1.94 -5.71
CA ILE A 103 4.23 -1.43 -5.70
C ILE A 103 4.67 -1.41 -4.24
N ALA A 104 5.63 -2.25 -3.87
CA ALA A 104 6.17 -2.32 -2.50
C ALA A 104 7.59 -1.72 -2.47
N ASP A 105 7.78 -0.71 -1.63
CA ASP A 105 9.05 -0.01 -1.47
C ASP A 105 9.93 -0.66 -0.39
N ASN A 106 11.24 -0.41 -0.47
CA ASN A 106 12.27 -0.87 0.47
C ASN A 106 12.45 -2.39 0.56
N VAL A 107 12.21 -3.14 -0.53
CA VAL A 107 12.25 -4.61 -0.47
C VAL A 107 13.66 -5.20 -0.38
N LEU A 108 14.72 -4.40 -0.59
CA LEU A 108 16.11 -4.80 -0.37
C LEU A 108 16.64 -4.38 1.01
N TRP A 109 16.06 -3.36 1.64
CA TRP A 109 16.33 -2.93 3.01
C TRP A 109 17.82 -2.76 3.34
N ASP A 110 18.50 -1.91 2.58
CA ASP A 110 19.95 -1.65 2.66
C ASP A 110 20.80 -2.93 2.50
N GLY A 111 20.24 -3.95 1.85
CA GLY A 111 20.84 -5.28 1.68
C GLY A 111 20.68 -6.23 2.88
N SER A 112 20.17 -5.75 4.02
CA SER A 112 20.06 -6.55 5.25
C SER A 112 19.17 -7.79 5.12
N VAL A 113 18.22 -7.81 4.17
CA VAL A 113 17.38 -9.00 3.91
C VAL A 113 18.20 -10.20 3.46
N ALA A 114 19.36 -9.98 2.84
CA ALA A 114 20.26 -11.02 2.35
C ALA A 114 21.25 -11.54 3.42
N ASP A 115 21.52 -10.76 4.48
CA ASP A 115 22.36 -11.17 5.59
C ASP A 115 21.49 -11.71 6.75
N LEU A 116 21.66 -13.00 7.06
CA LEU A 116 20.88 -13.67 8.10
C LEU A 116 21.27 -13.28 9.53
N SER A 117 22.35 -12.52 9.73
CA SER A 117 22.68 -11.95 11.04
C SER A 117 21.75 -10.80 11.44
N HIS A 118 21.12 -10.13 10.47
CA HIS A 118 20.14 -9.07 10.70
C HIS A 118 18.75 -9.63 11.03
N GLN A 119 18.32 -9.35 12.27
CA GLN A 119 17.11 -9.89 12.91
C GLN A 119 16.21 -8.79 13.48
N GLU A 120 16.38 -7.55 13.04
CA GLU A 120 15.49 -6.45 13.40
C GLU A 120 14.07 -6.78 12.91
N PRO A 121 13.01 -6.38 13.64
CA PRO A 121 11.63 -6.68 13.26
C PRO A 121 11.27 -6.25 11.83
N SER A 122 11.80 -5.11 11.39
CA SER A 122 11.65 -4.59 10.03
C SER A 122 12.29 -5.52 8.98
N THR A 123 13.54 -5.95 9.20
CA THR A 123 14.26 -6.88 8.33
C THR A 123 13.54 -8.22 8.22
N ILE A 124 13.06 -8.75 9.35
CA ILE A 124 12.27 -9.99 9.38
C ILE A 124 10.96 -9.81 8.59
N GLY A 125 10.26 -8.70 8.79
CA GLY A 125 9.02 -8.37 8.07
C GLY A 125 9.22 -8.33 6.56
N ILE A 126 10.24 -7.64 6.08
CA ILE A 126 10.52 -7.52 4.64
C ILE A 126 10.96 -8.87 4.06
N ARG A 127 11.84 -9.60 4.75
CA ARG A 127 12.27 -10.94 4.32
C ARG A 127 11.07 -11.88 4.19
N LYS A 128 10.15 -11.85 5.16
CA LYS A 128 8.92 -12.64 5.12
C LYS A 128 7.98 -12.21 4.01
N PHE A 129 7.82 -10.91 3.78
CA PHE A 129 7.03 -10.37 2.68
C PHE A 129 7.57 -10.83 1.31
N ASN A 130 8.89 -10.72 1.09
CA ASN A 130 9.54 -11.16 -0.14
C ASN A 130 9.32 -12.67 -0.39
N GLU A 131 9.44 -13.49 0.67
CA GLU A 131 9.16 -14.93 0.59
C GLU A 131 7.70 -15.22 0.24
N LEU A 132 6.75 -14.52 0.87
CA LEU A 132 5.33 -14.68 0.58
C LEU A 132 5.02 -14.36 -0.89
N VAL A 133 5.49 -13.21 -1.37
CA VAL A 133 5.26 -12.75 -2.75
C VAL A 133 5.90 -13.70 -3.76
N TYR A 134 7.12 -14.17 -3.52
CA TYR A 134 7.82 -15.07 -4.43
C TYR A 134 7.13 -16.43 -4.58
N ASN A 135 6.55 -16.95 -3.49
CA ASN A 135 5.90 -18.26 -3.47
C ASN A 135 4.39 -18.21 -3.81
N ASP A 136 3.80 -17.03 -3.96
CA ASP A 136 2.36 -16.90 -4.23
C ASP A 136 2.05 -17.03 -5.73
N SER A 137 1.43 -18.15 -6.10
CA SER A 137 1.00 -18.44 -7.47
C SER A 137 -0.08 -17.51 -8.02
N LEU A 138 -0.72 -16.69 -7.17
CA LEU A 138 -1.75 -15.72 -7.57
C LEU A 138 -1.16 -14.41 -8.09
N VAL A 139 0.17 -14.23 -8.03
CA VAL A 139 0.83 -12.99 -8.48
C VAL A 139 1.99 -13.28 -9.42
N ASP A 140 2.33 -12.27 -10.22
CA ASP A 140 3.63 -12.15 -10.87
C ASP A 140 4.44 -11.06 -10.15
N VAL A 141 5.74 -11.28 -9.94
CA VAL A 141 6.61 -10.31 -9.27
C VAL A 141 7.84 -9.97 -10.11
N SER A 142 8.17 -8.68 -10.15
CA SER A 142 9.46 -8.16 -10.63
C SER A 142 10.08 -7.30 -9.54
N LEU A 143 11.23 -7.73 -9.00
CA LEU A 143 12.04 -6.92 -8.07
C LEU A 143 13.00 -6.05 -8.88
N ALA A 144 12.79 -4.73 -8.84
CA ALA A 144 13.63 -3.75 -9.51
C ALA A 144 14.65 -3.14 -8.53
N PRO A 145 15.96 -3.13 -8.85
CA PRO A 145 16.99 -2.54 -8.01
C PRO A 145 17.06 -1.02 -8.19
N ILE A 146 15.92 -0.34 -8.03
CA ILE A 146 15.82 1.12 -7.96
C ILE A 146 15.58 1.53 -6.51
N ALA A 147 16.20 2.64 -6.08
CA ALA A 147 16.20 3.08 -4.69
C ALA A 147 16.64 1.94 -3.75
N ASP A 148 15.89 1.67 -2.69
CA ASP A 148 16.14 0.60 -1.73
C ASP A 148 15.43 -0.72 -2.10
N GLY A 149 15.24 -0.93 -3.40
CA GLY A 149 14.49 -2.03 -3.97
C GLY A 149 12.99 -1.76 -4.04
N VAL A 150 12.42 -1.95 -5.22
CA VAL A 150 10.98 -1.83 -5.45
C VAL A 150 10.45 -3.11 -6.10
N SER A 151 9.50 -3.77 -5.45
CA SER A 151 8.78 -4.90 -6.04
C SER A 151 7.53 -4.43 -6.74
N LEU A 152 7.40 -4.78 -8.02
CA LEU A 152 6.17 -4.69 -8.80
C LEU A 152 5.46 -6.04 -8.73
N VAL A 153 4.34 -6.10 -8.03
CA VAL A 153 3.57 -7.33 -7.78
C VAL A 153 2.20 -7.20 -8.44
N ARG A 154 2.00 -7.86 -9.58
CA ARG A 154 0.73 -7.86 -10.31
C ARG A 154 -0.10 -9.05 -9.89
N LYS A 155 -1.35 -8.82 -9.48
CA LYS A 155 -2.33 -9.87 -9.21
C LYS A 155 -2.83 -10.48 -10.53
N ARG A 156 -2.80 -11.81 -10.64
CA ARG A 156 -3.31 -12.55 -11.80
C ARG A 156 -4.84 -12.61 -11.84
#